data_AF-A0A5P9PEL3-F1
#
_entry.id   AF-A0A5P9PEL3-F1
#
_cell.length_a   1.000
_cell.length_b   1.000
_cell.length_c   1.000
_cell.angle_alpha   90.00
_cell.angle_beta   90.00
_cell.angle_gamma   90.00
#
_symmetry.space_group_name_H-M   'P 1'
#
loop_
_entity.id
_entity.type
_entity.pdbx_description
1 polymer ?
#
loop_
_entity_poly.entity_id
_entity_poly.type
_entity_poly.pdbx_seq_one_letter_code
_entity_poly.pdbx_strand_id
1 'polypeptide(L)'
;MSGTTHDFYLGRGPGAEWLGSVRLGTPDSRWLDEITRAWSAGAFACLVTVFLQVTQAEQAGEVARGDSGQWPWRWPTSHGTDYVHAFDEGAVWTAQRGERWSARAGVYVPPGPGDQPLVFPHGRATCGYTGIAAADTTARRYGPLLGATHRHDLYQLALRILADLTAPAGPGTPSAVDALRGLLPPRLRYAVTTDDAAAELEIEVFGYRDGDLAAEETVHALSLLPALYGWTDPAGGPPRFGVRVLIADEQRHTTHPVLADPRTRTVLTSR
;
A
#
# COMPACT_ATOMS: atom_id res chain seq x y z
N MET A 1 -16.05 -8.55 -16.33
CA MET A 1 -16.40 -7.74 -15.15
C MET A 1 -15.47 -8.14 -14.02
N SER A 2 -14.83 -7.19 -13.34
CA SER A 2 -13.96 -7.51 -12.19
C SER A 2 -14.84 -7.75 -10.97
N GLY A 3 -14.91 -8.99 -10.49
CA GLY A 3 -15.63 -9.32 -9.26
C GLY A 3 -14.89 -8.87 -8.00
N THR A 4 -15.63 -8.58 -6.93
CA THR A 4 -15.07 -8.19 -5.62
C THR A 4 -14.68 -9.42 -4.83
N THR A 5 -13.47 -9.44 -4.28
CA THR A 5 -12.96 -10.57 -3.50
C THR A 5 -13.10 -10.35 -1.99
N HIS A 6 -13.53 -11.40 -1.27
CA HIS A 6 -13.69 -11.41 0.18
C HIS A 6 -13.06 -12.65 0.79
N ASP A 7 -12.33 -12.49 1.88
CA ASP A 7 -11.80 -13.60 2.70
C ASP A 7 -12.35 -13.52 4.12
N PHE A 8 -12.58 -14.68 4.74
CA PHE A 8 -13.20 -14.78 6.06
C PHE A 8 -12.33 -15.58 7.03
N TYR A 9 -12.17 -15.06 8.25
CA TYR A 9 -11.31 -15.64 9.28
C TYR A 9 -11.95 -15.67 10.68
N LEU A 10 -11.54 -16.64 11.50
CA LEU A 10 -11.66 -16.57 12.96
C LEU A 10 -10.31 -16.13 13.56
N GLY A 11 -10.34 -15.09 14.38
CA GLY A 11 -9.15 -14.42 14.90
C GLY A 11 -8.48 -13.51 13.87
N ARG A 12 -7.51 -12.73 14.34
CA ARG A 12 -6.63 -11.88 13.50
C ARG A 12 -5.17 -12.30 13.71
N GLY A 13 -4.31 -12.01 12.74
CA GLY A 13 -2.89 -12.32 12.82
C GLY A 13 -2.50 -13.68 12.21
N PRO A 14 -1.25 -14.14 12.40
CA PRO A 14 -0.70 -15.29 11.69
C PRO A 14 -1.36 -16.62 12.07
N GLY A 15 -1.99 -16.70 13.24
CA GLY A 15 -2.70 -17.88 13.73
C GLY A 15 -4.20 -17.90 13.43
N ALA A 16 -4.71 -16.93 12.65
CA ALA A 16 -6.13 -16.89 12.32
C ALA A 16 -6.55 -18.11 11.50
N GLU A 17 -7.74 -18.63 11.76
CA GLU A 17 -8.31 -19.74 11.02
C GLU A 17 -9.02 -19.21 9.78
N TRP A 18 -8.63 -19.68 8.60
CA TRP A 18 -9.30 -19.32 7.35
C TRP A 18 -10.57 -20.14 7.16
N LEU A 19 -11.72 -19.47 7.10
CA LEU A 19 -13.03 -20.10 6.92
C LEU A 19 -13.40 -20.31 5.45
N GLY A 20 -12.92 -19.43 4.58
CA GLY A 20 -13.20 -19.48 3.16
C GLY A 20 -13.01 -18.13 2.47
N SER A 21 -13.17 -18.15 1.16
CA SER A 21 -13.06 -16.96 0.32
C SER A 21 -14.08 -16.98 -0.81
N VAL A 22 -14.41 -15.80 -1.34
CA VAL A 22 -15.34 -15.64 -2.46
C VAL A 22 -14.91 -14.51 -3.38
N ARG A 23 -15.18 -14.66 -4.67
CA ARG A 23 -15.17 -13.58 -5.67
C ARG A 23 -16.58 -13.41 -6.19
N LEU A 24 -17.25 -12.33 -5.80
CA LEU A 24 -18.63 -12.05 -6.20
C LEU A 24 -18.67 -11.40 -7.59
N GLY A 25 -19.56 -11.88 -8.46
CA GLY A 25 -19.82 -11.29 -9.78
C GLY A 25 -20.64 -9.99 -9.70
N THR A 26 -21.43 -9.82 -8.64
CA THR A 26 -22.24 -8.65 -8.34
C THR A 26 -22.11 -8.29 -6.86
N PRO A 27 -22.19 -6.99 -6.49
CA PRO A 27 -22.14 -6.58 -5.08
C PRO A 27 -23.46 -6.91 -4.38
N ASP A 28 -23.64 -8.17 -3.97
CA ASP A 28 -24.75 -8.53 -3.06
C ASP A 28 -24.38 -8.19 -1.62
N SER A 29 -24.76 -6.99 -1.20
CA SER A 29 -24.42 -6.40 0.10
C SER A 29 -25.17 -7.02 1.29
N ARG A 30 -26.32 -7.66 1.06
CA ARG A 30 -27.22 -8.05 2.15
C ARG A 30 -26.60 -9.13 3.06
N TRP A 31 -25.99 -10.16 2.48
CA TRP A 31 -25.34 -11.21 3.25
C TRP A 31 -24.09 -10.72 3.99
N LEU A 32 -23.34 -9.80 3.39
CA LEU A 32 -22.16 -9.19 4.01
C LEU A 32 -22.55 -8.32 5.21
N ASP A 33 -23.67 -7.60 5.13
CA ASP A 33 -24.23 -6.85 6.25
C ASP A 33 -24.63 -7.75 7.43
N GLU A 34 -25.16 -8.95 7.16
CA GLU A 34 -25.48 -9.92 8.21
C GLU A 34 -24.22 -10.50 8.85
N ILE A 35 -23.22 -10.88 8.03
CA ILE A 35 -21.92 -11.38 8.51
C ILE A 35 -21.25 -10.35 9.42
N THR A 36 -21.20 -9.08 9.03
CA THR A 36 -20.54 -8.02 9.82
C THR A 36 -21.22 -7.71 11.15
N ARG A 37 -22.46 -8.17 11.36
CA ARG A 37 -23.23 -8.02 12.61
C ARG A 37 -23.16 -9.26 13.51
N ALA A 38 -22.38 -10.27 13.16
CA ALA A 38 -22.21 -11.45 14.01
C ALA A 38 -21.70 -11.05 15.40
N TRP A 39 -22.33 -11.60 16.44
CA TRP A 39 -22.05 -11.29 17.84
C TRP A 39 -21.25 -12.38 18.57
N SER A 40 -20.97 -13.49 17.89
CA SER A 40 -20.13 -14.58 18.39
C SER A 40 -19.38 -15.25 17.25
N ALA A 41 -18.26 -15.90 17.57
CA ALA A 41 -17.45 -16.65 16.60
C ALA A 41 -18.27 -17.74 15.89
N GLY A 42 -19.11 -18.46 16.65
CA GLY A 42 -20.00 -19.50 16.09
C GLY A 42 -21.07 -18.92 15.15
N ALA A 43 -21.66 -17.77 15.49
CA ALA A 43 -22.61 -17.09 14.60
C ALA A 43 -21.91 -16.61 13.32
N PHE A 44 -20.72 -16.03 13.44
CA PHE A 44 -19.91 -15.60 12.29
C PHE A 44 -19.59 -16.77 11.36
N ALA A 45 -19.04 -17.87 11.90
CA ALA A 45 -18.69 -19.05 11.11
C ALA A 45 -19.90 -19.68 10.42
N CYS A 46 -21.05 -19.73 11.09
CA CYS A 46 -22.30 -20.22 10.51
C CYS A 46 -22.76 -19.33 9.34
N LEU A 47 -22.79 -18.00 9.53
CA LEU A 47 -23.19 -17.05 8.50
C LEU A 47 -22.27 -17.11 7.28
N VAL A 48 -20.94 -17.16 7.50
CA VAL A 48 -19.96 -17.33 6.42
C VAL A 48 -20.22 -18.64 5.67
N THR A 49 -20.44 -19.75 6.37
CA THR A 49 -20.70 -21.05 5.75
C THR A 49 -21.94 -21.02 4.87
N VAL A 50 -23.05 -20.49 5.38
CA VAL A 50 -24.31 -20.34 4.63
C VAL A 50 -24.11 -19.44 3.42
N PHE A 51 -23.47 -18.28 3.61
CA PHE A 51 -23.19 -17.34 2.53
C PHE A 51 -22.38 -17.97 1.39
N LEU A 52 -21.31 -18.71 1.70
CA LEU A 52 -20.51 -19.41 0.69
C LEU A 52 -21.30 -20.52 -0.01
N GLN A 53 -22.19 -21.23 0.71
CA GLN A 53 -23.08 -22.24 0.13
C GLN A 53 -24.10 -21.63 -0.84
N VAL A 54 -24.79 -20.56 -0.42
CA VAL A 54 -25.78 -19.85 -1.24
C VAL A 54 -25.12 -19.26 -2.48
N THR A 55 -23.99 -18.56 -2.32
CA THR A 55 -23.24 -17.98 -3.45
C THR A 55 -22.88 -19.03 -4.50
N GLN A 56 -22.45 -20.21 -4.06
CA GLN A 56 -22.11 -21.31 -4.96
C GLN A 56 -23.36 -21.89 -5.65
N ALA A 57 -24.45 -22.11 -4.90
CA ALA A 57 -25.69 -22.69 -5.43
C ALA A 57 -26.33 -21.77 -6.48
N GLU A 58 -26.27 -20.45 -6.25
CA GLU A 58 -26.81 -19.44 -7.16
C GLU A 58 -25.86 -19.04 -8.29
N GLN A 59 -24.64 -19.62 -8.32
CA GLN A 59 -23.59 -19.26 -9.28
C GLN A 59 -23.27 -17.75 -9.29
N ALA A 60 -23.42 -17.09 -8.14
CA ALA A 60 -23.22 -15.64 -7.99
C ALA A 60 -21.73 -15.26 -7.88
N GLY A 61 -20.83 -16.23 -7.76
CA GLY A 61 -19.40 -16.00 -7.66
C GLY A 61 -18.54 -17.27 -7.63
N GLU A 62 -17.21 -17.08 -7.58
CA GLU A 62 -16.24 -18.16 -7.36
C GLU A 62 -16.03 -18.32 -5.85
N VAL A 63 -16.23 -19.53 -5.32
CA VAL A 63 -16.17 -19.83 -3.87
C VAL A 63 -15.06 -20.83 -3.59
N ALA A 64 -14.34 -20.63 -2.49
CA ALA A 64 -13.48 -21.64 -1.88
C ALA A 64 -13.74 -21.73 -0.38
N ARG A 65 -13.73 -22.94 0.15
CA ARG A 65 -14.04 -23.22 1.55
C ARG A 65 -12.77 -23.61 2.30
N GLY A 66 -12.69 -23.25 3.58
CA GLY A 66 -11.52 -23.55 4.42
C GLY A 66 -11.22 -25.05 4.53
N ASP A 67 -12.25 -25.89 4.52
CA ASP A 67 -12.15 -27.36 4.56
C ASP A 67 -11.46 -27.97 3.32
N SER A 68 -11.47 -27.28 2.19
CA SER A 68 -10.80 -27.73 0.97
C SER A 68 -9.27 -27.67 1.06
N GLY A 69 -8.74 -26.88 2.00
CA GLY A 69 -7.30 -26.62 2.15
C GLY A 69 -6.64 -25.95 0.93
N GLN A 70 -7.41 -25.62 -0.10
CA GLN A 70 -6.92 -25.05 -1.34
C GLN A 70 -7.19 -23.55 -1.37
N TRP A 71 -6.12 -22.78 -1.21
CA TRP A 71 -6.19 -21.34 -1.37
C TRP A 71 -6.54 -20.95 -2.81
N PRO A 72 -7.66 -20.23 -3.02
CA PRO A 72 -8.18 -20.01 -4.37
C PRO A 72 -7.45 -18.92 -5.14
N TRP A 73 -6.66 -18.09 -4.46
CA TRP A 73 -6.14 -16.88 -5.06
C TRP A 73 -4.76 -17.03 -5.66
N ARG A 74 -4.50 -16.15 -6.64
CA ARG A 74 -3.19 -16.03 -7.29
C ARG A 74 -2.15 -15.33 -6.41
N TRP A 75 -2.59 -14.66 -5.35
CA TRP A 75 -1.73 -14.02 -4.35
C TRP A 75 -1.54 -14.93 -3.13
N PRO A 76 -0.45 -14.78 -2.36
CA PRO A 76 -0.10 -15.72 -1.30
C PRO A 76 -0.81 -15.54 0.05
N THR A 77 -1.42 -14.38 0.28
CA THR A 77 -2.07 -13.99 1.54
C THR A 77 -3.23 -13.04 1.23
N SER A 78 -4.20 -12.90 2.13
CA SER A 78 -5.36 -12.01 1.95
C SER A 78 -5.07 -10.52 1.69
N HIS A 79 -3.82 -10.05 1.79
CA HIS A 79 -3.43 -8.70 1.33
C HIS A 79 -3.86 -8.40 -0.13
N GLY A 80 -3.97 -9.41 -1.00
CA GLY A 80 -4.44 -9.21 -2.37
C GLY A 80 -5.96 -9.12 -2.55
N THR A 81 -6.70 -9.47 -1.50
CA THR A 81 -8.17 -9.53 -1.47
C THR A 81 -8.76 -8.15 -1.23
N ASP A 82 -9.90 -7.83 -1.85
CA ASP A 82 -10.51 -6.50 -1.71
C ASP A 82 -10.99 -6.24 -0.27
N TYR A 83 -11.62 -7.24 0.35
CA TYR A 83 -12.05 -7.17 1.75
C TYR A 83 -11.66 -8.44 2.50
N VAL A 84 -11.23 -8.26 3.73
CA VAL A 84 -11.00 -9.36 4.66
C VAL A 84 -11.82 -9.12 5.90
N HIS A 85 -12.56 -10.13 6.33
CA HIS A 85 -13.41 -10.09 7.50
C HIS A 85 -12.90 -11.09 8.53
N ALA A 86 -12.73 -10.67 9.77
CA ALA A 86 -12.28 -11.52 10.85
C ALA A 86 -13.15 -11.33 12.09
N PHE A 87 -13.67 -12.41 12.67
CA PHE A 87 -14.27 -12.33 13.99
C PHE A 87 -13.19 -12.46 15.06
N ASP A 88 -13.00 -11.42 15.86
CA ASP A 88 -12.00 -11.39 16.93
C ASP A 88 -12.41 -10.42 18.05
N GLU A 89 -12.02 -10.73 19.29
CA GLU A 89 -12.33 -9.92 20.47
C GLU A 89 -13.82 -9.53 20.61
N GLY A 90 -14.73 -10.42 20.17
CA GLY A 90 -16.18 -10.22 20.29
C GLY A 90 -16.82 -9.36 19.20
N ALA A 91 -16.09 -9.00 18.14
CA ALA A 91 -16.59 -8.19 17.03
C ALA A 91 -16.08 -8.70 15.67
N VAL A 92 -16.75 -8.27 14.59
CA VAL A 92 -16.25 -8.47 13.23
C VAL A 92 -15.40 -7.27 12.82
N TRP A 93 -14.14 -7.55 12.53
CA TRP A 93 -13.18 -6.62 12.00
C TRP A 93 -13.13 -6.75 10.48
N THR A 94 -13.01 -5.63 9.79
CA THR A 94 -12.83 -5.58 8.34
C THR A 94 -11.52 -4.86 8.00
N ALA A 95 -10.74 -5.44 7.11
CA ALA A 95 -9.58 -4.83 6.50
C ALA A 95 -9.82 -4.73 4.98
N GLN A 96 -9.64 -3.54 4.41
CA GLN A 96 -9.78 -3.33 2.97
C GLN A 96 -8.39 -3.39 2.33
N ARG A 97 -8.14 -4.33 1.41
CA ARG A 97 -6.88 -4.39 0.64
C ARG A 97 -5.60 -4.30 1.48
N GLY A 98 -5.56 -4.98 2.63
CA GLY A 98 -4.40 -4.95 3.52
C GLY A 98 -4.26 -3.66 4.35
N GLU A 99 -5.26 -2.78 4.34
CA GLU A 99 -5.39 -1.68 5.29
C GLU A 99 -5.70 -2.21 6.70
N ARG A 100 -5.69 -1.31 7.70
CA ARG A 100 -5.80 -1.69 9.10
C ARG A 100 -7.20 -2.20 9.45
N TRP A 101 -7.25 -3.09 10.44
CA TRP A 101 -8.51 -3.62 10.95
C TRP A 101 -9.39 -2.49 11.49
N SER A 102 -10.63 -2.45 11.03
CA SER A 102 -11.65 -1.57 11.56
C SER A 102 -12.89 -2.36 11.94
N ALA A 103 -13.41 -2.12 13.14
CA ALA A 103 -14.70 -2.64 13.58
C ALA A 103 -15.88 -1.93 12.87
N ARG A 104 -15.61 -0.85 12.11
CA ARG A 104 -16.57 -0.18 11.24
C ARG A 104 -16.14 -0.38 9.79
N ALA A 105 -16.82 -1.27 9.08
CA ALA A 105 -16.54 -1.53 7.67
C ALA A 105 -16.51 -0.22 6.87
N GLY A 106 -15.45 -0.01 6.07
CA GLY A 106 -15.27 1.17 5.23
C GLY A 106 -14.72 2.42 5.94
N VAL A 107 -14.35 2.34 7.22
CA VAL A 107 -13.71 3.45 7.94
C VAL A 107 -12.21 3.20 8.04
N TYR A 108 -11.41 4.02 7.37
CA TYR A 108 -9.96 4.05 7.51
C TYR A 108 -9.55 4.47 8.93
N VAL A 109 -8.57 3.77 9.51
CA VAL A 109 -7.96 4.09 10.80
C VAL A 109 -6.49 4.46 10.53
N PRO A 110 -5.95 5.61 11.00
CA PRO A 110 -4.56 6.06 10.80
C PRO A 110 -3.56 5.50 11.84
N PRO A 111 -2.28 5.21 11.49
CA PRO A 111 -1.28 4.56 12.35
C PRO A 111 -1.13 5.20 13.73
N GLY A 112 -1.16 4.40 14.79
CA GLY A 112 -0.76 4.81 16.13
C GLY A 112 0.69 4.38 16.42
N PRO A 113 1.41 5.11 17.29
CA PRO A 113 2.73 4.67 17.74
C PRO A 113 2.63 3.34 18.51
N GLY A 114 3.33 2.30 18.03
CA GLY A 114 3.39 0.98 18.67
C GLY A 114 2.44 -0.08 18.10
N ASP A 115 1.67 0.25 17.06
CA ASP A 115 0.77 -0.71 16.43
C ASP A 115 1.52 -1.78 15.64
N GLN A 116 1.03 -3.02 15.73
CA GLN A 116 1.59 -4.12 14.95
C GLN A 116 1.04 -4.15 13.51
N PRO A 117 1.85 -4.60 12.54
CA PRO A 117 1.41 -4.79 11.16
C PRO A 117 0.22 -5.75 11.06
N LEU A 118 -0.61 -5.55 10.04
CA LEU A 118 -1.63 -6.52 9.66
C LEU A 118 -0.93 -7.79 9.15
N VAL A 119 -1.23 -8.92 9.78
CA VAL A 119 -0.70 -10.23 9.38
C VAL A 119 -1.86 -11.15 9.05
N PHE A 120 -1.76 -11.85 7.93
CA PHE A 120 -2.67 -12.91 7.53
C PHE A 120 -1.93 -14.24 7.45
N PRO A 121 -2.62 -15.37 7.68
CA PRO A 121 -2.10 -16.68 7.37
C PRO A 121 -1.66 -16.79 5.90
N HIS A 122 -0.63 -17.59 5.65
CA HIS A 122 -0.21 -17.92 4.30
C HIS A 122 -1.16 -18.94 3.69
N GLY A 123 -1.87 -18.54 2.63
CA GLY A 123 -2.68 -19.45 1.83
C GLY A 123 -1.87 -20.29 0.84
N ARG A 124 -0.67 -19.82 0.45
CA ARG A 124 0.26 -20.55 -0.43
C ARG A 124 1.70 -20.14 -0.19
N ALA A 125 2.62 -21.08 -0.41
CA ALA A 125 4.05 -20.92 -0.15
C ALA A 125 4.75 -19.92 -1.11
N THR A 126 4.27 -19.78 -2.35
CA THR A 126 4.92 -18.93 -3.36
C THR A 126 3.90 -18.21 -4.25
N CYS A 127 4.29 -17.11 -4.89
CA CYS A 127 3.47 -16.46 -5.91
C CYS A 127 3.88 -16.86 -7.35
N GLY A 128 3.33 -17.94 -7.90
CA GLY A 128 3.65 -18.45 -9.26
C GLY A 128 3.08 -17.66 -10.46
N TYR A 129 2.97 -16.33 -10.42
CA TYR A 129 2.40 -15.54 -11.54
C TYR A 129 3.38 -14.47 -12.07
N THR A 130 3.67 -14.49 -13.38
CA THR A 130 4.64 -13.60 -14.06
C THR A 130 4.00 -12.62 -15.08
N GLY A 131 2.67 -12.51 -15.16
CA GLY A 131 1.96 -11.67 -16.14
C GLY A 131 1.31 -10.40 -15.56
N ILE A 132 0.77 -9.51 -16.43
CA ILE A 132 0.16 -8.19 -16.11
C ILE A 132 -0.86 -8.22 -14.94
N ALA A 133 -1.60 -9.31 -14.73
CA ALA A 133 -2.48 -9.45 -13.56
C ALA A 133 -1.72 -9.55 -12.21
N ALA A 134 -0.44 -9.94 -12.23
CA ALA A 134 0.47 -9.86 -11.10
C ALA A 134 0.82 -8.41 -10.74
N ALA A 135 0.78 -7.47 -11.70
CA ALA A 135 1.02 -6.05 -11.44
C ALA A 135 -0.11 -5.44 -10.58
N ASP A 136 -1.35 -5.90 -10.76
CA ASP A 136 -2.48 -5.52 -9.89
C ASP A 136 -2.30 -6.08 -8.47
N THR A 137 -1.81 -7.32 -8.33
CA THR A 137 -1.45 -7.85 -7.00
C THR A 137 -0.18 -7.22 -6.40
N THR A 138 0.70 -6.66 -7.22
CA THR A 138 1.94 -5.98 -6.78
C THR A 138 1.62 -4.56 -6.30
N ALA A 139 0.74 -3.84 -7.00
CA ALA A 139 0.15 -2.58 -6.52
C ALA A 139 -0.66 -2.77 -5.22
N ARG A 140 -1.30 -3.93 -5.05
CA ARG A 140 -2.03 -4.30 -3.81
C ARG A 140 -1.13 -4.78 -2.67
N ARG A 141 0.07 -5.30 -2.97
CA ARG A 141 1.03 -5.86 -1.97
C ARG A 141 2.11 -4.87 -1.53
N TYR A 142 2.33 -3.80 -2.29
CA TYR A 142 3.40 -2.82 -2.04
C TYR A 142 2.96 -1.36 -2.16
N GLY A 143 1.65 -1.09 -2.18
CA GLY A 143 1.07 0.25 -2.34
C GLY A 143 0.84 0.66 -3.80
N PRO A 144 -0.09 1.60 -4.05
CA PRO A 144 -0.65 1.91 -5.38
C PRO A 144 0.36 2.43 -6.41
N LEU A 145 1.58 2.77 -5.98
CA LEU A 145 2.65 3.34 -6.81
C LEU A 145 3.69 2.34 -7.29
N LEU A 146 3.71 1.11 -6.74
CA LEU A 146 4.85 0.21 -6.89
C LEU A 146 4.79 -0.78 -8.06
N GLY A 147 3.90 -0.59 -9.06
CA GLY A 147 3.72 -1.51 -10.21
C GLY A 147 5.00 -2.17 -10.76
N ALA A 148 5.63 -1.61 -11.80
CA ALA A 148 6.86 -2.16 -12.39
C ALA A 148 8.14 -1.88 -11.58
N THR A 149 8.04 -0.98 -10.60
CA THR A 149 9.16 -0.40 -9.82
C THR A 149 9.73 -1.34 -8.76
N HIS A 150 9.06 -2.45 -8.41
CA HIS A 150 9.61 -3.47 -7.51
C HIS A 150 10.89 -4.16 -8.04
N ARG A 151 11.19 -4.02 -9.34
CA ARG A 151 12.42 -4.51 -9.99
C ARG A 151 13.44 -3.41 -10.24
N HIS A 152 13.09 -2.16 -9.97
CA HIS A 152 14.00 -1.05 -10.16
C HIS A 152 15.10 -1.11 -9.11
N ASP A 153 16.33 -0.87 -9.54
CA ASP A 153 17.39 -0.45 -8.63
C ASP A 153 17.07 0.93 -8.02
N LEU A 154 17.83 1.33 -7.00
CA LEU A 154 17.59 2.58 -6.28
C LEU A 154 17.62 3.80 -7.20
N TYR A 155 18.50 3.78 -8.20
CA TYR A 155 18.61 4.83 -9.21
C TYR A 155 17.37 4.95 -10.10
N GLN A 156 16.86 3.82 -10.62
CA GLN A 156 15.63 3.77 -11.40
C GLN A 156 14.39 4.14 -10.57
N LEU A 157 14.40 3.82 -9.27
CA LEU A 157 13.36 4.25 -8.34
C LEU A 157 13.41 5.77 -8.12
N ALA A 158 14.61 6.34 -7.92
CA ALA A 158 14.81 7.77 -7.78
C ALA A 158 14.35 8.55 -9.02
N LEU A 159 14.68 8.07 -10.23
CA LEU A 159 14.19 8.65 -11.49
C LEU A 159 12.66 8.68 -11.56
N ARG A 160 12.02 7.61 -11.10
CA ARG A 160 10.56 7.52 -11.08
C ARG A 160 9.95 8.50 -10.10
N ILE A 161 10.46 8.54 -8.87
CA ILE A 161 10.01 9.49 -7.84
C ILE A 161 10.15 10.92 -8.36
N LEU A 162 11.29 11.26 -8.96
CA LEU A 162 11.50 12.58 -9.56
C LEU A 162 10.46 12.90 -10.65
N ALA A 163 10.22 11.97 -11.57
CA ALA A 163 9.20 12.15 -12.61
C ALA A 163 7.80 12.36 -12.00
N ASP A 164 7.45 11.57 -10.98
CA ASP A 164 6.19 11.68 -10.24
C ASP A 164 6.11 12.92 -9.34
N LEU A 165 7.22 13.60 -9.03
CA LEU A 165 7.20 14.89 -8.33
C LEU A 165 7.10 16.06 -9.31
N THR A 166 7.79 16.00 -10.45
CA THR A 166 7.98 17.19 -11.30
C THR A 166 7.23 17.21 -12.62
N ALA A 167 6.77 16.08 -13.14
CA ALA A 167 5.93 16.07 -14.33
C ALA A 167 4.53 16.66 -14.03
N PRO A 168 3.77 17.07 -15.03
CA PRO A 168 2.34 17.30 -14.85
C PRO A 168 1.64 16.00 -14.42
N ALA A 169 0.57 16.08 -13.63
CA ALA A 169 -0.28 14.93 -13.35
C ALA A 169 -0.86 14.42 -14.68
N GLY A 170 -0.56 13.17 -15.01
CA GLY A 170 -1.09 12.47 -16.17
C GLY A 170 -2.36 11.68 -15.84
N PRO A 171 -3.14 11.27 -16.84
CA PRO A 171 -4.25 10.35 -16.61
C PRO A 171 -3.76 9.07 -15.95
N GLY A 172 -4.31 8.74 -14.77
CA GLY A 172 -3.91 7.58 -13.97
C GLY A 172 -2.82 7.84 -12.92
N THR A 173 -2.46 9.10 -12.65
CA THR A 173 -1.60 9.44 -11.50
C THR A 173 -2.28 9.00 -10.20
N PRO A 174 -1.61 8.26 -9.30
CA PRO A 174 -2.22 7.85 -8.04
C PRO A 174 -2.56 9.05 -7.16
N SER A 175 -3.75 9.03 -6.54
CA SER A 175 -4.24 10.13 -5.69
C SER A 175 -3.30 10.51 -4.55
N ALA A 176 -2.50 9.56 -4.06
CA ALA A 176 -1.49 9.80 -3.04
C ALA A 176 -0.29 10.63 -3.55
N VAL A 177 0.09 10.49 -4.83
CA VAL A 177 1.12 11.35 -5.46
C VAL A 177 0.57 12.73 -5.75
N ASP A 178 -0.68 12.82 -6.19
CA ASP A 178 -1.32 14.13 -6.40
C ASP A 178 -1.50 14.87 -5.06
N ALA A 179 -1.83 14.16 -3.98
CA ALA A 179 -1.87 14.72 -2.64
C ALA A 179 -0.48 15.19 -2.17
N LEU A 180 0.57 14.37 -2.36
CA LEU A 180 1.95 14.76 -2.06
C LEU A 180 2.36 16.01 -2.85
N ARG A 181 2.09 16.07 -4.16
CA ARG A 181 2.34 17.25 -5.00
C ARG A 181 1.60 18.48 -4.51
N GLY A 182 0.37 18.32 -4.04
CA GLY A 182 -0.42 19.43 -3.47
C GLY A 182 0.21 20.05 -2.22
N LEU A 183 1.05 19.30 -1.50
CA LEU A 183 1.78 19.78 -0.32
C LEU A 183 3.12 20.45 -0.69
N LEU A 184 3.62 20.26 -1.92
CA LEU A 184 4.92 20.76 -2.34
C LEU A 184 4.76 22.06 -3.14
N PRO A 185 5.48 23.15 -2.78
CA PRO A 185 5.46 24.36 -3.58
C PRO A 185 5.88 24.09 -5.04
N PRO A 186 5.18 24.67 -6.04
CA PRO A 186 5.41 24.37 -7.46
C PRO A 186 6.76 24.89 -7.98
N ARG A 187 7.47 25.68 -7.15
CA ARG A 187 8.76 26.29 -7.51
C ARG A 187 9.96 25.58 -6.92
N LEU A 188 9.77 24.51 -6.15
CA LEU A 188 10.88 23.75 -5.60
C LEU A 188 11.76 23.15 -6.70
N ARG A 189 13.03 23.01 -6.37
CA ARG A 189 14.01 22.28 -7.15
C ARG A 189 14.65 21.22 -6.26
N TYR A 190 14.98 20.07 -6.83
CA TYR A 190 15.44 18.92 -6.06
C TYR A 190 16.79 18.42 -6.59
N ALA A 191 17.78 18.25 -5.73
CA ALA A 191 18.91 17.35 -6.02
C ALA A 191 18.63 16.03 -5.32
N VAL A 192 18.70 14.93 -6.06
CA VAL A 192 18.58 13.59 -5.49
C VAL A 192 19.90 12.88 -5.66
N THR A 193 20.40 12.31 -4.58
CA THR A 193 21.60 11.47 -4.56
C THR A 193 21.20 10.08 -4.11
N THR A 194 21.50 9.06 -4.91
CA THR A 194 21.32 7.65 -4.52
C THR A 194 22.59 7.14 -3.86
N ASP A 195 22.47 6.56 -2.67
CA ASP A 195 23.52 5.81 -1.99
C ASP A 195 23.13 4.33 -1.98
N ASP A 196 23.66 3.57 -2.94
CA ASP A 196 23.31 2.16 -3.12
C ASP A 196 23.81 1.29 -1.95
N ALA A 197 24.89 1.70 -1.29
CA ALA A 197 25.47 0.97 -0.16
C ALA A 197 24.63 1.12 1.11
N ALA A 198 24.11 2.32 1.36
CA ALA A 198 23.18 2.59 2.47
C ALA A 198 21.71 2.31 2.11
N ALA A 199 21.42 2.03 0.84
CA ALA A 199 20.07 2.03 0.27
C ALA A 199 19.32 3.32 0.65
N GLU A 200 19.90 4.50 0.42
CA GLU A 200 19.31 5.78 0.83
C GLU A 200 19.16 6.73 -0.37
N LEU A 201 18.03 7.46 -0.42
CA LEU A 201 17.86 8.64 -1.25
C LEU A 201 18.06 9.89 -0.40
N GLU A 202 19.10 10.64 -0.68
CA GLU A 202 19.22 12.00 -0.16
C GLU A 202 18.52 12.96 -1.12
N ILE A 203 17.57 13.75 -0.62
CA ILE A 203 16.83 14.75 -1.39
C ILE A 203 17.15 16.12 -0.81
N GLU A 204 17.97 16.90 -1.51
CA GLU A 204 18.18 18.30 -1.20
C GLU A 204 17.13 19.17 -1.91
N VAL A 205 16.42 19.99 -1.15
CA VAL A 205 15.35 20.85 -1.63
C VAL A 205 15.81 22.30 -1.64
N PHE A 206 15.68 22.95 -2.79
CA PHE A 206 16.05 24.35 -3.01
C PHE A 206 14.80 25.20 -3.23
N GLY A 207 14.85 26.45 -2.76
CA GLY A 207 13.82 27.46 -3.02
C GLY A 207 13.12 28.02 -1.78
N TYR A 208 13.52 27.59 -0.59
CA TYR A 208 13.09 28.15 0.69
C TYR A 208 13.98 29.32 1.12
N ARG A 209 13.39 30.23 1.89
CA ARG A 209 14.12 31.26 2.65
C ARG A 209 14.32 30.77 4.09
N ASP A 210 15.33 31.30 4.77
CA ASP A 210 15.55 30.99 6.18
C ASP A 210 14.29 31.29 7.01
N GLY A 211 13.86 30.30 7.81
CA GLY A 211 12.68 30.39 8.68
C GLY A 211 11.33 30.19 7.99
N ASP A 212 11.30 29.72 6.74
CA ASP A 212 10.05 29.38 6.05
C ASP A 212 9.42 28.12 6.66
N LEU A 213 8.23 28.28 7.27
CA LEU A 213 7.48 27.16 7.87
C LEU A 213 7.10 26.09 6.84
N ALA A 214 6.97 26.46 5.56
CA ALA A 214 6.68 25.51 4.49
C ALA A 214 7.86 24.55 4.20
N ALA A 215 9.07 24.87 4.70
CA ALA A 215 10.23 24.00 4.59
C ALA A 215 10.07 22.74 5.47
N GLU A 216 9.57 22.90 6.70
CA GLU A 216 9.30 21.78 7.61
C GLU A 216 8.19 20.86 7.06
N GLU A 217 7.12 21.46 6.53
CA GLU A 217 6.03 20.72 5.88
C GLU A 217 6.52 19.92 4.68
N THR A 218 7.46 20.45 3.90
CA THR A 218 8.06 19.75 2.76
C THR A 218 9.02 18.64 3.17
N VAL A 219 9.85 18.86 4.18
CA VAL A 219 10.68 17.80 4.77
C VAL A 219 9.78 16.66 5.24
N HIS A 220 8.71 16.98 5.95
CA HIS A 220 7.75 16.00 6.41
C HIS A 220 7.08 15.26 5.23
N ALA A 221 6.56 15.98 4.24
CA ALA A 221 5.89 15.39 3.09
C ALA A 221 6.81 14.44 2.29
N LEU A 222 8.05 14.86 2.01
CA LEU A 222 9.02 14.04 1.28
C LEU A 222 9.53 12.85 2.10
N SER A 223 9.56 12.95 3.44
CA SER A 223 9.90 11.81 4.31
C SER A 223 8.89 10.65 4.23
N LEU A 224 7.70 10.88 3.65
CA LEU A 224 6.68 9.85 3.42
C LEU A 224 6.95 9.01 2.16
N LEU A 225 7.91 9.42 1.31
CA LEU A 225 8.24 8.73 0.05
C LEU A 225 8.59 7.23 0.23
N PRO A 226 9.37 6.80 1.24
CA PRO A 226 9.59 5.38 1.50
C PRO A 226 8.27 4.63 1.69
N ALA A 227 7.35 5.17 2.49
CA ALA A 227 6.05 4.54 2.72
C ALA A 227 5.17 4.53 1.46
N LEU A 228 5.26 5.57 0.62
CA LEU A 228 4.52 5.68 -0.64
C LEU A 228 5.04 4.72 -1.73
N TYR A 229 6.36 4.51 -1.78
CA TYR A 229 7.06 3.77 -2.84
C TYR A 229 7.70 2.45 -2.37
N GLY A 230 7.48 2.03 -1.14
CA GLY A 230 8.14 0.87 -0.57
C GLY A 230 7.47 0.39 0.72
N TRP A 231 6.72 -0.71 0.65
CA TRP A 231 6.33 -1.37 1.89
C TRP A 231 7.53 -2.09 2.53
N THR A 232 7.64 -1.92 3.84
CA THR A 232 8.54 -2.57 4.80
C THR A 232 8.45 -4.10 4.75
N ASP A 233 9.57 -4.75 5.02
CA ASP A 233 9.68 -6.21 5.13
C ASP A 233 8.62 -6.78 6.11
N PRO A 234 7.91 -7.87 5.75
CA PRO A 234 6.99 -8.59 6.64
C PRO A 234 7.54 -8.96 8.03
N ALA A 235 8.87 -8.98 8.22
CA ALA A 235 9.53 -9.22 9.51
C ALA A 235 9.76 -7.94 10.35
N GLY A 236 9.32 -6.76 9.87
CA GLY A 236 9.61 -5.47 10.51
C GLY A 236 10.96 -4.87 10.10
N GLY A 237 11.54 -5.35 8.99
CA GLY A 237 12.78 -4.79 8.43
C GLY A 237 12.58 -3.39 7.83
N PRO A 238 13.66 -2.60 7.72
CA PRO A 238 13.60 -1.23 7.23
C PRO A 238 13.03 -1.15 5.81
N PRO A 239 12.49 0.01 5.38
CA PRO A 239 12.07 0.20 4.01
C PRO A 239 13.22 -0.16 3.05
N ARG A 240 12.88 -0.61 1.82
CA ARG A 240 13.87 -0.94 0.78
C ARG A 240 14.87 0.17 0.52
N PHE A 241 14.49 1.39 0.86
CA PHE A 241 15.36 2.54 0.85
C PHE A 241 14.97 3.54 1.95
N GLY A 242 15.95 4.24 2.51
CA GLY A 242 15.74 5.42 3.34
C GLY A 242 15.53 6.67 2.48
N VAL A 243 14.91 7.70 3.05
CA VAL A 243 14.91 9.05 2.48
C VAL A 243 15.41 10.02 3.53
N ARG A 244 16.47 10.75 3.17
CA ARG A 244 16.99 11.87 3.97
C ARG A 244 16.73 13.16 3.22
N VAL A 245 15.95 14.05 3.80
CA VAL A 245 15.59 15.33 3.18
C VAL A 245 16.40 16.45 3.81
N LEU A 246 17.03 17.27 2.99
CA LEU A 246 17.80 18.43 3.41
C LEU A 246 17.22 19.68 2.76
N ILE A 247 17.10 20.78 3.51
CA ILE A 247 16.84 22.08 2.91
C ILE A 247 18.19 22.70 2.56
N ALA A 248 18.41 22.97 1.29
CA ALA A 248 19.65 23.55 0.82
C ALA A 248 19.72 25.03 1.23
N ASP A 249 20.86 25.43 1.80
CA ASP A 249 21.17 26.84 2.01
C ASP A 249 21.35 27.58 0.67
N GLU A 250 21.24 28.91 0.70
CA GLU A 250 21.38 29.71 -0.52
C GLU A 250 22.76 29.59 -1.18
N GLN A 251 23.80 29.04 -0.52
CA GLN A 251 25.16 28.92 -1.06
C GLN A 251 25.49 27.55 -1.70
N ARG A 252 24.65 26.52 -1.49
CA ARG A 252 24.83 25.15 -2.02
C ARG A 252 24.59 24.97 -3.53
N HIS A 253 24.21 26.02 -4.26
CA HIS A 253 24.18 25.99 -5.73
C HIS A 253 25.56 25.70 -6.34
N THR A 254 26.63 25.83 -5.56
CA THR A 254 28.01 25.46 -5.93
C THR A 254 28.24 23.94 -6.01
N THR A 255 27.50 23.14 -5.23
CA THR A 255 27.61 21.66 -5.21
C THR A 255 26.88 21.02 -6.40
N HIS A 256 25.78 21.63 -6.83
CA HIS A 256 25.01 21.20 -8.00
C HIS A 256 24.90 22.35 -9.01
N PRO A 257 25.98 22.67 -9.75
CA PRO A 257 26.02 23.83 -10.65
C PRO A 257 24.95 23.79 -11.76
N VAL A 258 24.46 22.60 -12.11
CA VAL A 258 23.32 22.40 -13.02
C VAL A 258 22.01 23.01 -12.48
N LEU A 259 21.84 23.09 -11.16
CA LEU A 259 20.70 23.74 -10.51
C LEU A 259 20.85 25.27 -10.43
N ALA A 260 21.99 25.84 -10.83
CA ALA A 260 22.15 27.29 -10.93
C ALA A 260 21.28 27.89 -12.07
N ASP A 261 20.95 27.09 -13.10
CA ASP A 261 19.92 27.46 -14.06
C ASP A 261 18.54 27.37 -13.40
N PRO A 262 17.78 28.47 -13.27
CA PRO A 262 16.44 28.46 -12.65
C PRO A 262 15.41 27.63 -13.43
N ARG A 263 15.73 27.21 -14.66
CA ARG A 263 14.88 26.31 -15.46
C ARG A 263 15.10 24.84 -15.11
N THR A 264 16.25 24.50 -14.54
CA THR A 264 16.50 23.14 -14.07
C THR A 264 15.73 22.89 -12.78
N ARG A 265 14.79 21.94 -12.84
CA ARG A 265 13.97 21.56 -11.70
C ARG A 265 14.60 20.47 -10.85
N THR A 266 15.33 19.56 -11.47
CA THR A 266 15.83 18.36 -10.81
C THR A 266 17.19 17.95 -11.34
N VAL A 267 18.01 17.37 -10.45
CA VAL A 267 19.21 16.64 -10.83
C VAL A 267 19.23 15.33 -10.04
N LEU A 268 19.65 14.24 -10.70
CA LEU A 268 19.88 12.95 -10.06
C LEU A 268 21.36 12.61 -10.19
N THR A 269 21.97 12.22 -9.08
CA THR A 269 23.36 11.75 -9.02
C THR A 269 23.43 10.45 -8.21
N SER A 270 24.49 9.67 -8.40
CA SER A 270 24.77 8.47 -7.61
C SER A 270 26.07 8.65 -6.85
N ARG A 271 26.13 8.14 -5.62
CA ARG A 271 27.32 8.10 -4.78
C ARG A 271 27.95 6.71 -4.77
#